data_AF-G5SP83-F1
#
_entry.id   AF-G5SP83-F1
#
_cell.length_a   1.000
_cell.length_b   1.000
_cell.length_c   1.000
_cell.angle_alpha   90.00
_cell.angle_beta   90.00
_cell.angle_gamma   90.00
#
_symmetry.space_group_name_H-M   'P 1'
#
loop_
_entity.id
_entity.type
_entity.pdbx_description
1 polymer ?
#
loop_
_entity_poly.entity_id
_entity_poly.type
_entity_poly.pdbx_seq_one_letter_code
_entity_poly.pdbx_strand_id
1 'polypeptide(L)'
;MKAWPPRKVAALSFLKKHECRTQLKIERMIQNTKILLKQLASRLSLALVAAVGFCMSVSAENKVSMDNLNIKSGETKTVAVFLDNSDAISTLQMDIKLPSGLLFKNNLTRNEARLDRDSHTIYMDHLKFDQESRSNIYRLTILSSDLSNIVGNSGAVVYFDVEANSSLIETRDIVLTNIVGSSSEKDEETGFTVKYELEDYTASVSPNIGQLFFTDDSLSVKTDGTSKKVDVSLINYVKVRGLQAVVTLPEGLSFETKDNGRPRFEYSDRLPQNATISSNITEDGKLHLAISDLTGGTIEEKEDTTVLFSFYVKASEALAEISDITLSEVVISDNSDHGIEVHGTSTVKIYNSFIAYYTPANDSVQGLRARYEAAVEKINTEATNVKDSAIVVNAVQEVATRIEDLQKSVNEAYANETLATVYDEVLAPVVEIDTAIVDMVEMVLDYQQKVTANEEAYTRLTADIAAVQAKLDAAKTTIETDYADVAEQFTADIAALQEDIDSISNEVKDLYDEVKLTAESQIDATAIEAGIEKVLADAKKAHEGSSIAGVKGPEGAELLGIYTVSGKRVAAPLKGQVNIFKYSDGTVKKFYMK
;
A
#
# COMPACT_ATOMS: atom_id res chain seq x y z
N MET A 1 -22.50 28.95 -29.49
CA MET A 1 -21.59 28.10 -28.69
C MET A 1 -22.19 27.97 -27.29
N LYS A 2 -22.85 26.85 -26.98
CA LYS A 2 -23.47 26.61 -25.67
C LYS A 2 -22.39 26.16 -24.69
N ALA A 3 -22.26 26.88 -23.57
CA ALA A 3 -21.37 26.52 -22.47
C ALA A 3 -21.80 25.18 -21.85
N TRP A 4 -20.83 24.29 -21.64
CA TRP A 4 -21.00 23.01 -20.93
C TRP A 4 -21.31 23.26 -19.43
N PRO A 5 -22.09 22.40 -18.75
CA PRO A 5 -22.51 22.63 -17.38
C PRO A 5 -21.41 22.32 -16.36
N PRO A 6 -21.41 22.98 -15.18
CA PRO A 6 -20.33 22.94 -14.18
C PRO A 6 -20.07 21.56 -13.55
N ARG A 7 -21.02 20.60 -13.63
CA ARG A 7 -20.89 19.26 -13.03
C ARG A 7 -19.84 18.36 -13.71
N LYS A 8 -19.61 18.50 -15.03
CA LYS A 8 -18.56 17.72 -15.73
C LYS A 8 -17.14 18.23 -15.43
N VAL A 9 -16.99 19.52 -15.11
CA VAL A 9 -15.69 20.14 -14.81
C VAL A 9 -15.16 19.68 -13.44
N ALA A 10 -16.04 19.50 -12.46
CA ALA A 10 -15.68 18.96 -11.14
C ALA A 10 -15.19 17.51 -11.23
N ALA A 11 -15.92 16.64 -11.96
CA ALA A 11 -15.53 15.24 -12.17
C ALA A 11 -14.21 15.11 -12.95
N LEU A 12 -14.00 15.93 -13.98
CA LEU A 12 -12.72 16.00 -14.72
C LEU A 12 -11.56 16.54 -13.87
N SER A 13 -11.81 17.49 -12.95
CA SER A 13 -10.79 17.98 -12.03
C SER A 13 -10.41 16.95 -10.96
N PHE A 14 -11.36 16.12 -10.54
CA PHE A 14 -11.16 15.04 -9.57
C PHE A 14 -10.43 13.85 -10.19
N LEU A 15 -10.81 13.45 -11.42
CA LEU A 15 -10.09 12.46 -12.23
C LEU A 15 -8.64 12.91 -12.51
N LYS A 16 -8.41 14.17 -12.86
CA LYS A 16 -7.05 14.72 -13.01
C LYS A 16 -6.25 14.70 -11.70
N LYS A 17 -6.89 14.96 -10.56
CA LYS A 17 -6.25 14.86 -9.23
C LYS A 17 -5.93 13.42 -8.86
N HIS A 18 -6.79 12.47 -9.23
CA HIS A 18 -6.59 11.05 -9.02
C HIS A 18 -5.45 10.51 -9.91
N GLU A 19 -5.43 10.87 -11.20
CA GLU A 19 -4.32 10.58 -12.12
C GLU A 19 -3.00 11.20 -11.67
N CYS A 20 -3.04 12.43 -11.12
CA CYS A 20 -1.85 13.07 -10.57
C CYS A 20 -1.35 12.38 -9.29
N ARG A 21 -2.25 11.79 -8.48
CA ARG A 21 -1.91 11.02 -7.27
C ARG A 21 -1.42 9.60 -7.58
N THR A 22 -1.97 8.94 -8.61
CA THR A 22 -1.42 7.67 -9.11
C THR A 22 -0.07 7.88 -9.78
N GLN A 23 0.13 8.97 -10.53
CA GLN A 23 1.46 9.39 -11.01
C GLN A 23 2.43 9.65 -9.85
N LEU A 24 2.02 10.36 -8.78
CA LEU A 24 2.85 10.55 -7.59
C LEU A 24 3.17 9.25 -6.84
N LYS A 25 2.23 8.28 -6.79
CA LYS A 25 2.47 6.93 -6.27
C LYS A 25 3.46 6.15 -7.13
N ILE A 26 3.36 6.25 -8.46
CA ILE A 26 4.29 5.64 -9.41
C ILE A 26 5.66 6.30 -9.31
N GLU A 27 5.75 7.63 -9.19
CA GLU A 27 7.01 8.36 -8.97
C GLU A 27 7.64 8.02 -7.61
N ARG A 28 6.85 7.91 -6.53
CA ARG A 28 7.33 7.43 -5.22
C ARG A 28 7.76 5.97 -5.25
N MET A 29 7.06 5.09 -5.97
CA MET A 29 7.51 3.72 -6.21
C MET A 29 8.81 3.71 -7.00
N ILE A 30 8.92 4.47 -8.09
CA ILE A 30 10.16 4.58 -8.88
C ILE A 30 11.30 5.18 -8.03
N GLN A 31 11.01 6.12 -7.12
CA GLN A 31 11.98 6.70 -6.21
C GLN A 31 12.41 5.70 -5.14
N ASN A 32 11.48 4.91 -4.58
CA ASN A 32 11.76 3.83 -3.64
C ASN A 32 12.50 2.66 -4.31
N THR A 33 12.17 2.32 -5.56
CA THR A 33 12.91 1.36 -6.38
C THR A 33 14.30 1.91 -6.74
N LYS A 34 14.46 3.22 -6.95
CA LYS A 34 15.77 3.89 -7.11
C LYS A 34 16.56 3.96 -5.81
N ILE A 35 15.92 4.09 -4.65
CA ILE A 35 16.55 4.03 -3.33
C ILE A 35 16.97 2.59 -3.02
N LEU A 36 16.13 1.60 -3.33
CA LEU A 36 16.46 0.17 -3.26
C LEU A 36 17.56 -0.20 -4.25
N LEU A 37 17.56 0.33 -5.48
CA LEU A 37 18.66 0.19 -6.45
C LEU A 37 19.91 0.95 -6.00
N LYS A 38 19.81 2.07 -5.28
CA LYS A 38 20.93 2.76 -4.64
C LYS A 38 21.43 2.02 -3.41
N GLN A 39 20.59 1.29 -2.68
CA GLN A 39 20.96 0.42 -1.56
C GLN A 39 21.53 -0.92 -2.04
N LEU A 40 21.05 -1.44 -3.17
CA LEU A 40 21.64 -2.58 -3.89
C LEU A 40 22.93 -2.18 -4.57
N ALA A 41 23.02 -0.97 -5.15
CA ALA A 41 24.26 -0.37 -5.66
C ALA A 41 25.19 0.07 -4.51
N SER A 42 24.68 0.33 -3.31
CA SER A 42 25.44 0.58 -2.09
C SER A 42 26.04 -0.71 -1.53
N ARG A 43 25.28 -1.82 -1.60
CA ARG A 43 25.73 -3.17 -1.23
C ARG A 43 26.63 -3.79 -2.29
N LEU A 44 26.39 -3.49 -3.57
CA LEU A 44 27.34 -3.73 -4.66
C LEU A 44 28.55 -2.81 -4.53
N SER A 45 28.41 -1.57 -4.04
CA SER A 45 29.56 -0.70 -3.76
C SER A 45 30.35 -1.15 -2.54
N LEU A 46 29.80 -1.90 -1.59
CA LEU A 46 30.64 -2.55 -0.56
C LEU A 46 31.50 -3.70 -1.15
N ALA A 47 31.08 -4.27 -2.29
CA ALA A 47 31.90 -5.17 -3.11
C ALA A 47 32.70 -4.43 -4.21
N LEU A 48 32.47 -3.12 -4.42
CA LEU A 48 33.13 -2.27 -5.42
C LEU A 48 33.95 -1.10 -4.83
N VAL A 49 34.06 -0.99 -3.50
CA VAL A 49 34.97 -0.05 -2.82
C VAL A 49 36.43 -0.48 -3.00
N ALA A 50 36.67 -1.70 -3.52
CA ALA A 50 37.96 -2.11 -4.08
C ALA A 50 38.18 -1.66 -5.55
N ALA A 51 37.26 -0.91 -6.16
CA ALA A 51 37.29 -0.57 -7.58
C ALA A 51 36.73 0.82 -7.91
N VAL A 52 36.92 1.82 -7.05
CA VAL A 52 36.77 3.25 -7.43
C VAL A 52 38.15 3.86 -7.57
N GLY A 53 38.81 3.54 -8.68
CA GLY A 53 39.86 4.41 -9.22
C GLY A 53 39.21 5.72 -9.64
N PHE A 54 39.61 6.82 -9.02
CA PHE A 54 39.25 8.16 -9.47
C PHE A 54 39.76 8.35 -10.91
N CYS A 55 38.90 8.21 -11.90
CA CYS A 55 39.13 8.83 -13.21
C CYS A 55 38.89 10.34 -13.08
N MET A 56 39.78 11.05 -12.37
CA MET A 56 40.02 12.44 -12.70
C MET A 56 40.85 12.45 -13.99
N SER A 57 40.55 13.37 -14.89
CA SER A 57 41.35 13.63 -16.08
C SER A 57 42.72 14.16 -15.61
N VAL A 58 43.64 13.24 -15.29
CA VAL A 58 44.99 13.57 -14.87
C VAL A 58 45.80 13.80 -16.14
N SER A 59 46.39 15.00 -16.23
CA SER A 59 47.51 15.29 -17.12
C SER A 59 48.52 14.14 -17.05
N ALA A 60 48.99 13.65 -18.19
CA ALA A 60 49.96 12.54 -18.28
C ALA A 60 51.17 12.79 -17.34
N GLU A 61 51.21 12.09 -16.21
CA GLU A 61 52.29 12.17 -15.23
C GLU A 61 52.45 10.83 -14.51
N ASN A 62 53.70 10.43 -14.25
CA ASN A 62 54.00 9.20 -13.52
C ASN A 62 53.81 9.44 -12.02
N LYS A 63 53.01 8.61 -11.37
CA LYS A 63 52.63 8.75 -9.97
C LYS A 63 52.64 7.41 -9.25
N VAL A 64 53.19 7.42 -8.04
CA VAL A 64 53.05 6.32 -7.08
C VAL A 64 52.02 6.72 -6.02
N SER A 65 51.17 5.78 -5.63
CA SER A 65 50.20 5.99 -4.56
C SER A 65 49.98 4.74 -3.71
N MET A 66 49.33 4.93 -2.58
CA MET A 66 48.95 3.91 -1.61
C MET A 66 47.60 4.28 -1.00
N ASP A 67 46.80 3.29 -0.67
CA ASP A 67 45.53 3.51 0.01
C ASP A 67 45.73 3.86 1.49
N ASN A 68 44.82 4.68 2.03
CA ASN A 68 44.73 4.90 3.47
C ASN A 68 44.39 3.58 4.19
N LEU A 69 44.96 3.40 5.37
CA LEU A 69 44.87 2.18 6.15
C LEU A 69 44.09 2.43 7.45
N ASN A 70 43.17 1.55 7.77
CA ASN A 70 42.58 1.44 9.10
C ASN A 70 42.85 0.03 9.62
N ILE A 71 43.47 -0.13 10.79
CA ILE A 71 44.01 -1.44 11.22
C ILE A 71 43.89 -1.61 12.74
N LYS A 72 43.43 -2.78 13.18
CA LYS A 72 43.35 -3.12 14.61
C LYS A 72 44.73 -3.47 15.15
N SER A 73 44.98 -3.23 16.44
CA SER A 73 46.22 -3.70 17.08
C SER A 73 46.31 -5.23 17.00
N GLY A 74 47.45 -5.76 16.58
CA GLY A 74 47.71 -7.19 16.35
C GLY A 74 47.20 -7.72 15.00
N GLU A 75 46.45 -6.94 14.23
CA GLU A 75 45.99 -7.32 12.90
C GLU A 75 47.12 -7.15 11.88
N THR A 76 47.27 -8.13 10.99
CA THR A 76 48.13 -8.03 9.80
C THR A 76 47.27 -7.71 8.59
N LYS A 77 47.64 -6.68 7.82
CA LYS A 77 46.99 -6.30 6.55
C LYS A 77 47.99 -6.25 5.42
N THR A 78 47.58 -6.77 4.27
CA THR A 78 48.28 -6.58 3.00
C THR A 78 47.93 -5.21 2.44
N VAL A 79 48.95 -4.42 2.12
CA VAL A 79 48.82 -3.11 1.49
C VAL A 79 49.46 -3.12 0.11
N ALA A 80 48.91 -2.32 -0.81
CA ALA A 80 49.34 -2.26 -2.20
C ALA A 80 50.07 -0.94 -2.48
N VAL A 81 51.11 -1.01 -3.31
CA VAL A 81 51.72 0.16 -3.95
C VAL A 81 51.21 0.23 -5.38
N PHE A 82 50.61 1.36 -5.73
CA PHE A 82 50.08 1.63 -7.06
C PHE A 82 51.07 2.45 -7.88
N LEU A 83 51.11 2.16 -9.18
CA LEU A 83 51.84 2.95 -10.16
C LEU A 83 50.89 3.29 -11.31
N ASP A 84 50.66 4.59 -11.48
CA ASP A 84 50.07 5.19 -12.66
C ASP A 84 51.21 5.79 -13.48
N ASN A 85 51.38 5.36 -14.72
CA ASN A 85 52.52 5.75 -15.54
C ASN A 85 52.08 6.08 -16.97
N SER A 86 52.39 7.29 -17.41
CA SER A 86 52.27 7.72 -18.82
C SER A 86 53.46 7.25 -19.64
N ASP A 87 54.62 7.12 -19.01
CA ASP A 87 55.87 6.72 -19.64
C ASP A 87 56.16 5.24 -19.39
N ALA A 88 56.98 4.66 -20.26
CA ALA A 88 57.52 3.33 -20.08
C ALA A 88 58.49 3.33 -18.88
N ILE A 89 58.09 2.67 -17.78
CA ILE A 89 58.92 2.48 -16.58
C ILE A 89 59.31 1.00 -16.50
N SER A 90 60.61 0.71 -16.43
CA SER A 90 61.18 -0.63 -16.29
C SER A 90 61.67 -0.92 -14.88
N THR A 91 62.15 0.10 -14.15
CA THR A 91 62.57 -0.04 -12.76
C THR A 91 61.96 1.06 -11.91
N LEU A 92 61.71 0.76 -10.62
CA LEU A 92 61.12 1.70 -9.67
C LEU A 92 61.74 1.50 -8.29
N GLN A 93 62.12 2.60 -7.65
CA GLN A 93 62.59 2.62 -6.27
C GLN A 93 61.79 3.65 -5.47
N MET A 94 61.53 3.35 -4.20
CA MET A 94 61.02 4.32 -3.23
C MET A 94 61.42 3.97 -1.80
N ASP A 95 61.50 4.98 -0.94
CA ASP A 95 61.65 4.83 0.50
C ASP A 95 60.29 4.96 1.17
N ILE A 96 59.89 3.93 1.93
CA ILE A 96 58.64 3.85 2.68
C ILE A 96 58.93 4.07 4.16
N LYS A 97 58.46 5.20 4.69
CA LYS A 97 58.53 5.52 6.12
C LYS A 97 57.27 5.00 6.82
N LEU A 98 57.39 3.92 7.60
CA LEU A 98 56.31 3.40 8.43
C LEU A 98 56.34 4.06 9.82
N PRO A 99 55.21 4.62 10.30
CA PRO A 99 55.16 5.34 11.57
C PRO A 99 55.30 4.40 12.79
N SER A 100 55.56 4.98 13.96
CA SER A 100 55.60 4.20 15.21
C SER A 100 54.27 3.50 15.43
N GLY A 101 54.34 2.19 15.70
CA GLY A 101 53.17 1.34 15.88
C GLY A 101 52.79 0.51 14.65
N LEU A 102 53.36 0.77 13.47
CA LEU A 102 53.16 -0.03 12.26
C LEU A 102 54.46 -0.74 11.86
N LEU A 103 54.39 -2.06 11.65
CA LEU A 103 55.55 -2.92 11.42
C LEU A 103 55.42 -3.66 10.08
N PHE A 104 56.49 -3.72 9.30
CA PHE A 104 56.55 -4.59 8.12
C PHE A 104 56.73 -6.06 8.54
N LYS A 105 55.93 -6.97 7.96
CA LYS A 105 55.91 -8.41 8.32
C LYS A 105 56.76 -9.31 7.44
N ASN A 106 57.66 -8.73 6.64
CA ASN A 106 58.57 -9.46 5.75
C ASN A 106 57.84 -10.35 4.71
N ASN A 107 56.59 -10.01 4.37
CA ASN A 107 55.90 -10.58 3.22
C ASN A 107 55.83 -9.52 2.12
N LEU A 108 56.47 -9.80 0.98
CA LEU A 108 56.49 -8.93 -0.19
C LEU A 108 56.17 -9.78 -1.41
N THR A 109 55.14 -9.38 -2.16
CA THR A 109 54.69 -10.07 -3.37
C THR A 109 54.52 -9.08 -4.51
N ARG A 110 54.63 -9.58 -5.75
CA ARG A 110 54.41 -8.79 -6.97
C ARG A 110 52.99 -9.00 -7.49
N ASN A 111 52.47 -8.03 -8.21
CA ASN A 111 51.37 -8.28 -9.12
C ASN A 111 51.89 -8.94 -10.40
N GLU A 112 51.70 -10.25 -10.57
CA GLU A 112 52.22 -10.99 -11.74
C GLU A 112 51.59 -10.54 -13.08
N ALA A 113 50.48 -9.81 -13.07
CA ALA A 113 49.92 -9.21 -14.28
C ALA A 113 50.67 -7.94 -14.72
N ARG A 114 51.36 -7.27 -13.79
CA ARG A 114 52.13 -6.03 -14.05
C ARG A 114 53.64 -6.30 -14.13
N LEU A 115 54.14 -7.22 -13.30
CA LEU A 115 55.56 -7.53 -13.11
C LEU A 115 55.80 -9.00 -13.39
N ASP A 116 56.36 -9.29 -14.57
CA ASP A 116 56.72 -10.64 -14.96
C ASP A 116 57.86 -11.20 -14.09
N ARG A 117 57.77 -12.49 -13.77
CA ARG A 117 58.64 -13.13 -12.78
C ARG A 117 60.05 -13.39 -13.29
N ASP A 118 60.21 -13.59 -14.59
CA ASP A 118 61.50 -13.91 -15.21
C ASP A 118 62.31 -12.64 -15.51
N SER A 119 61.62 -11.49 -15.67
CA SER A 119 62.23 -10.19 -15.98
C SER A 119 62.34 -9.23 -14.80
N HIS A 120 61.44 -9.28 -13.82
CA HIS A 120 61.45 -8.35 -12.69
C HIS A 120 61.87 -9.03 -11.39
N THR A 121 62.56 -8.30 -10.52
CA THR A 121 62.83 -8.73 -9.15
C THR A 121 62.42 -7.64 -8.18
N ILE A 122 61.83 -8.04 -7.05
CA ILE A 122 61.36 -7.13 -6.01
C ILE A 122 62.14 -7.37 -4.73
N TYR A 123 62.51 -6.29 -4.05
CA TYR A 123 63.20 -6.32 -2.76
C TYR A 123 62.67 -5.22 -1.86
N MET A 124 62.64 -5.49 -0.55
CA MET A 124 62.31 -4.51 0.48
C MET A 124 63.37 -4.60 1.58
N ASP A 125 64.23 -3.60 1.69
CA ASP A 125 65.32 -3.57 2.66
C ASP A 125 65.02 -2.58 3.78
N HIS A 126 65.32 -2.95 5.03
CA HIS A 126 65.30 -1.99 6.14
C HIS A 126 66.52 -1.07 6.04
N LEU A 127 66.30 0.22 5.84
CA LEU A 127 67.39 1.19 5.73
C LEU A 127 67.86 1.66 7.09
N LYS A 128 66.93 2.17 7.90
CA LYS A 128 67.22 2.74 9.21
C LYS A 128 65.97 2.87 10.07
N PHE A 129 66.20 3.00 11.37
CA PHE A 129 65.23 3.54 12.30
C PHE A 129 65.50 5.03 12.53
N ASP A 130 64.51 5.86 12.25
CA ASP A 130 64.52 7.29 12.52
C ASP A 130 64.15 7.52 14.00
N GLN A 131 65.11 7.98 14.81
CA GLN A 131 64.91 8.16 16.26
C GLN A 131 63.97 9.32 16.58
N GLU A 132 63.95 10.38 15.75
CA GLU A 132 63.15 11.57 16.00
C GLU A 132 61.67 11.29 15.78
N SER A 133 61.33 10.66 14.65
CA SER A 133 59.95 10.30 14.32
C SER A 133 59.54 8.90 14.79
N ARG A 134 60.46 8.15 15.40
CA ARG A 134 60.28 6.75 15.83
C ARG A 134 59.76 5.83 14.70
N SER A 135 60.23 6.05 13.48
CA SER A 135 59.75 5.38 12.27
C SER A 135 60.78 4.41 11.71
N ASN A 136 60.32 3.31 11.13
CA ASN A 136 61.18 2.45 10.31
C ASN A 136 61.10 2.90 8.85
N ILE A 137 62.26 3.09 8.21
CA ILE A 137 62.32 3.42 6.78
C ILE A 137 62.81 2.19 6.04
N TYR A 138 62.02 1.78 5.05
CA TYR A 138 62.32 0.66 4.17
C TYR A 138 62.53 1.15 2.74
N ARG A 139 63.36 0.49 1.96
CA ARG A 139 63.52 0.75 0.54
C ARG A 139 62.89 -0.36 -0.27
N LEU A 140 61.84 -0.02 -1.00
CA LEU A 140 61.26 -0.89 -2.02
C LEU A 140 62.00 -0.68 -3.33
N THR A 141 62.46 -1.76 -3.94
CA THR A 141 63.09 -1.74 -5.26
C THR A 141 62.42 -2.78 -6.16
N ILE A 142 62.00 -2.35 -7.34
CA ILE A 142 61.56 -3.17 -8.45
C ILE A 142 62.63 -3.02 -9.54
N LEU A 143 63.38 -4.08 -9.80
CA LEU A 143 64.47 -4.09 -10.76
C LEU A 143 64.13 -4.99 -11.95
N SER A 144 64.27 -4.45 -13.15
CA SER A 144 64.18 -5.21 -14.40
C SER A 144 65.57 -5.72 -14.79
N SER A 145 65.68 -7.02 -15.08
CA SER A 145 66.93 -7.71 -15.42
C SER A 145 67.29 -7.61 -16.91
N ASP A 146 66.29 -7.33 -17.75
CA ASP A 146 66.39 -7.32 -19.22
C ASP A 146 65.83 -6.04 -19.86
N LEU A 147 65.55 -5.01 -19.04
CA LEU A 147 64.89 -3.77 -19.44
C LEU A 147 63.43 -3.96 -19.89
N SER A 148 62.76 -5.05 -19.53
CA SER A 148 61.30 -5.15 -19.66
C SER A 148 60.61 -4.03 -18.87
N ASN A 149 59.59 -3.43 -19.48
CA ASN A 149 58.74 -2.44 -18.83
C ASN A 149 57.70 -3.09 -17.92
N ILE A 150 57.28 -2.38 -16.88
CA ILE A 150 56.11 -2.70 -16.08
C ILE A 150 54.88 -2.66 -17.00
N VAL A 151 54.14 -3.76 -17.06
CA VAL A 151 53.04 -3.96 -18.01
C VAL A 151 51.85 -3.08 -17.63
N GLY A 152 51.32 -2.28 -18.56
CA GLY A 152 50.14 -1.44 -18.33
C GLY A 152 50.44 -0.14 -17.58
N ASN A 153 49.47 0.78 -17.62
CA ASN A 153 49.70 2.19 -17.28
C ASN A 153 49.09 2.62 -15.92
N SER A 154 48.41 1.71 -15.22
CA SER A 154 47.73 2.02 -13.94
C SER A 154 47.46 0.75 -13.14
N GLY A 155 47.51 0.86 -11.80
CA GLY A 155 47.15 -0.21 -10.86
C GLY A 155 48.29 -0.63 -9.91
N ALA A 156 48.01 -1.64 -9.08
CA ALA A 156 48.94 -2.14 -8.06
C ALA A 156 50.12 -2.90 -8.70
N VAL A 157 51.35 -2.59 -8.28
CA VAL A 157 52.57 -3.24 -8.78
C VAL A 157 53.16 -4.23 -7.78
N VAL A 158 53.13 -3.91 -6.48
CA VAL A 158 53.57 -4.80 -5.40
C VAL A 158 52.63 -4.73 -4.22
N TYR A 159 52.67 -5.78 -3.40
CA TYR A 159 51.93 -5.88 -2.15
C TYR A 159 52.88 -6.25 -1.02
N PHE A 160 52.68 -5.67 0.15
CA PHE A 160 53.45 -6.01 1.34
C PHE A 160 52.57 -6.04 2.59
N ASP A 161 52.95 -6.84 3.59
CA ASP A 161 52.15 -6.96 4.80
C ASP A 161 52.65 -6.03 5.91
N VAL A 162 51.72 -5.34 6.55
CA VAL A 162 51.95 -4.52 7.74
C VAL A 162 51.13 -5.04 8.92
N GLU A 163 51.67 -4.95 10.12
CA GLU A 163 50.98 -5.27 11.37
C GLU A 163 51.01 -4.05 12.30
N ALA A 164 49.87 -3.70 12.87
CA ALA A 164 49.80 -2.67 13.89
C ALA A 164 50.02 -3.25 15.29
N ASN A 165 50.61 -2.47 16.19
CA ASN A 165 50.74 -2.80 17.60
C ASN A 165 50.19 -1.68 18.48
N SER A 166 50.24 -1.88 19.80
CA SER A 166 49.69 -0.95 20.80
C SER A 166 50.32 0.45 20.84
N SER A 167 51.39 0.72 20.08
CA SER A 167 51.97 2.06 19.95
C SER A 167 51.31 2.92 18.86
N LEU A 168 50.45 2.35 18.02
CA LEU A 168 49.62 3.09 17.08
C LEU A 168 48.35 3.56 17.80
N ILE A 169 48.43 4.72 18.43
CA ILE A 169 47.36 5.28 19.28
C ILE A 169 46.64 6.46 18.65
N GLU A 170 47.06 6.89 17.46
CA GLU A 170 46.47 8.01 16.73
C GLU A 170 46.71 7.81 15.22
N THR A 171 46.00 8.56 14.38
CA THR A 171 46.26 8.57 12.95
C THR A 171 47.65 9.13 12.66
N ARG A 172 48.42 8.41 11.85
CA ARG A 172 49.79 8.76 11.47
C ARG A 172 50.01 8.59 9.98
N ASP A 173 51.07 9.21 9.48
CA ASP A 173 51.42 9.19 8.07
C ASP A 173 52.36 8.03 7.72
N ILE A 174 52.05 7.35 6.62
CA ILE A 174 52.96 6.52 5.84
C ILE A 174 53.46 7.40 4.70
N VAL A 175 54.76 7.69 4.69
CA VAL A 175 55.35 8.61 3.71
C VAL A 175 56.19 7.83 2.71
N LEU A 176 55.88 7.99 1.43
CA LEU A 176 56.65 7.49 0.31
C LEU A 176 57.52 8.64 -0.20
N THR A 177 58.84 8.46 -0.16
CA THR A 177 59.83 9.46 -0.57
C THR A 177 60.89 8.86 -1.47
N ASN A 178 61.74 9.69 -2.08
CA ASN A 178 62.83 9.23 -2.96
C ASN A 178 62.31 8.31 -4.07
N ILE A 179 61.16 8.67 -4.64
CA ILE A 179 60.47 7.88 -5.65
C ILE A 179 61.15 8.13 -7.00
N VAL A 180 61.83 7.11 -7.52
CA VAL A 180 62.60 7.20 -8.76
C VAL A 180 62.27 6.03 -9.66
N GLY A 181 61.81 6.32 -10.88
CA GLY A 181 61.66 5.35 -11.95
C GLY A 181 62.79 5.46 -12.98
N SER A 182 63.02 4.39 -13.74
CA SER A 182 63.80 4.47 -14.98
C SER A 182 63.05 3.83 -16.13
N SER A 183 63.31 4.32 -17.35
CA SER A 183 62.78 3.71 -18.57
C SER A 183 63.65 2.55 -19.06
N SER A 184 63.09 1.74 -19.94
CA SER A 184 63.85 0.88 -20.87
C SER A 184 64.41 1.67 -22.05
N GLU A 185 63.84 2.84 -22.34
CA GLU A 185 64.29 3.73 -23.39
C GLU A 185 65.57 4.46 -22.98
N LYS A 186 66.45 4.66 -23.97
CA LYS A 186 67.69 5.40 -23.79
C LYS A 186 67.47 6.85 -24.19
N ASP A 187 67.98 7.73 -23.37
CA ASP A 187 68.13 9.14 -23.69
C ASP A 187 69.10 9.29 -24.87
N GLU A 188 68.66 9.97 -25.93
CA GLU A 188 69.41 10.08 -27.19
C GLU A 188 70.72 10.87 -27.05
N GLU A 189 70.82 11.76 -26.05
CA GLU A 189 71.99 12.61 -25.83
C GLU A 189 73.04 11.93 -24.94
N THR A 190 72.61 11.20 -23.92
CA THR A 190 73.48 10.61 -22.90
C THR A 190 73.74 9.12 -23.08
N GLY A 191 72.86 8.42 -23.82
CA GLY A 191 72.93 6.97 -24.03
C GLY A 191 72.59 6.11 -22.80
N PHE A 192 72.21 6.73 -21.69
CA PHE A 192 71.71 6.08 -20.47
C PHE A 192 70.19 5.95 -20.49
N THR A 193 69.63 5.12 -19.61
CA THR A 193 68.17 5.02 -19.46
C THR A 193 67.59 6.32 -18.90
N VAL A 194 66.43 6.73 -19.41
CA VAL A 194 65.74 7.94 -18.92
C VAL A 194 65.35 7.75 -17.46
N LYS A 195 65.68 8.73 -16.61
CA LYS A 195 65.31 8.76 -15.19
C LYS A 195 64.06 9.62 -14.99
N TYR A 196 63.12 9.11 -14.21
CA TYR A 196 61.93 9.84 -13.76
C TYR A 196 62.01 10.04 -12.25
N GLU A 197 61.92 11.28 -11.80
CA GLU A 197 61.71 11.62 -10.38
C GLU A 197 60.21 11.85 -10.20
N LEU A 198 59.59 11.08 -9.31
CA LEU A 198 58.16 11.16 -9.04
C LEU A 198 57.94 11.91 -7.73
N GLU A 199 56.80 12.58 -7.61
CA GLU A 199 56.44 13.29 -6.39
C GLU A 199 56.27 12.35 -5.19
N ASP A 200 56.68 12.83 -4.01
CA ASP A 200 56.42 12.15 -2.74
C ASP A 200 54.91 11.96 -2.52
N TYR A 201 54.54 10.87 -1.84
CA TYR A 201 53.15 10.55 -1.56
C TYR A 201 52.94 10.23 -0.08
N THR A 202 51.83 10.67 0.49
CA THR A 202 51.48 10.40 1.89
C THR A 202 50.14 9.68 1.95
N ALA A 203 50.11 8.52 2.61
CA ALA A 203 48.89 7.82 3.02
C ALA A 203 48.74 7.92 4.53
N SER A 204 47.51 7.87 5.04
CA SER A 204 47.26 7.87 6.47
C SER A 204 46.97 6.46 6.98
N VAL A 205 47.50 6.10 8.14
CA VAL A 205 47.15 4.90 8.91
C VAL A 205 46.48 5.30 10.21
N SER A 206 45.27 4.81 10.45
CA SER A 206 44.50 5.05 11.67
C SER A 206 44.33 3.75 12.47
N PRO A 207 44.41 3.80 13.80
CA PRO A 207 44.08 2.64 14.62
C PRO A 207 42.58 2.38 14.60
N ASN A 208 42.19 1.13 14.33
CA ASN A 208 40.82 0.69 14.51
C ASN A 208 40.62 0.24 15.95
N ILE A 209 40.05 1.11 16.77
CA ILE A 209 39.83 0.84 18.20
C ILE A 209 38.39 0.45 18.51
N GLY A 210 37.47 0.64 17.56
CA GLY A 210 36.05 0.39 17.76
C GLY A 210 35.16 1.44 17.10
N GLN A 211 33.87 1.35 17.38
CA GLN A 211 32.84 2.27 16.93
C GLN A 211 31.73 2.37 17.98
N LEU A 212 31.32 3.60 18.31
CA LEU A 212 30.11 3.87 19.08
C LEU A 212 28.99 4.30 18.11
N PHE A 213 27.82 3.70 18.20
CA PHE A 213 26.74 3.92 17.24
C PHE A 213 25.36 3.66 17.84
N PHE A 214 24.31 4.20 17.22
CA PHE A 214 22.93 3.83 17.55
C PHE A 214 22.61 2.42 17.06
N THR A 215 21.94 1.63 17.89
CA THR A 215 21.60 0.23 17.53
C THR A 215 20.58 0.17 16.39
N ASP A 216 19.59 1.07 16.42
CA ASP A 216 18.56 1.17 15.39
C ASP A 216 18.94 2.20 14.33
N ASP A 217 18.71 1.89 13.06
CA ASP A 217 18.88 2.83 11.95
C ASP A 217 17.78 3.91 11.93
N SER A 218 16.60 3.59 12.48
CA SER A 218 15.48 4.51 12.55
C SER A 218 14.50 4.21 13.68
N LEU A 219 13.84 5.26 14.19
CA LEU A 219 12.82 5.19 15.22
C LEU A 219 11.63 6.06 14.86
N SER A 220 10.42 5.60 15.17
CA SER A 220 9.19 6.40 15.11
C SER A 220 8.79 6.86 16.51
N VAL A 221 8.50 8.15 16.65
CA VAL A 221 8.21 8.81 17.94
C VAL A 221 6.89 9.55 17.87
N LYS A 222 6.09 9.46 18.94
CA LYS A 222 4.85 10.23 19.10
C LYS A 222 5.15 11.61 19.68
N THR A 223 4.44 12.63 19.19
CA THR A 223 4.58 14.03 19.63
C THR A 223 3.69 14.38 20.83
N ASP A 224 3.18 13.37 21.54
CA ASP A 224 2.34 13.52 22.73
C ASP A 224 3.15 13.56 24.04
N GLY A 225 4.48 13.64 23.95
CA GLY A 225 5.39 13.64 25.08
C GLY A 225 5.73 12.25 25.65
N THR A 226 5.28 11.17 25.00
CA THR A 226 5.67 9.79 25.38
C THR A 226 7.18 9.58 25.22
N SER A 227 7.78 8.89 26.18
CA SER A 227 9.22 8.61 26.19
C SER A 227 9.58 7.48 25.24
N LYS A 228 10.49 7.74 24.30
CA LYS A 228 11.08 6.73 23.42
C LYS A 228 12.49 6.38 23.85
N LYS A 229 12.77 5.08 24.00
CA LYS A 229 14.11 4.56 24.26
C LYS A 229 14.98 4.64 22.99
N VAL A 230 16.24 5.04 23.17
CA VAL A 230 17.27 5.08 22.12
C VAL A 230 18.48 4.31 22.64
N ASP A 231 18.85 3.24 21.94
CA ASP A 231 19.96 2.37 22.33
C ASP A 231 21.27 2.78 21.65
N VAL A 232 22.34 2.84 22.43
CA VAL A 232 23.69 3.12 21.95
C VAL A 232 24.55 1.87 22.16
N SER A 233 25.08 1.35 21.07
CA SER A 233 25.96 0.18 21.03
C SER A 233 27.41 0.60 20.82
N LEU A 234 28.32 -0.25 21.32
CA LEU A 234 29.76 -0.11 21.13
C LEU A 234 30.30 -1.39 20.46
N ILE A 235 31.24 -1.26 19.55
CA ILE A 235 32.17 -2.33 19.20
C ILE A 235 33.54 -1.80 19.61
N ASN A 236 34.36 -2.60 20.30
CA ASN A 236 35.69 -2.17 20.71
C ASN A 236 36.70 -3.31 20.63
N TYR A 237 37.87 -2.99 20.10
CA TYR A 237 38.99 -3.91 19.90
C TYR A 237 40.11 -3.71 20.93
N VAL A 238 39.91 -2.75 21.83
CA VAL A 238 40.78 -2.47 22.98
C VAL A 238 39.92 -2.32 24.22
N LYS A 239 40.43 -2.69 25.39
CA LYS A 239 39.79 -2.38 26.67
C LYS A 239 39.62 -0.88 26.83
N VAL A 240 38.41 -0.44 27.14
CA VAL A 240 38.07 0.98 27.28
C VAL A 240 37.90 1.33 28.74
N ARG A 241 38.73 2.24 29.24
CA ARG A 241 38.69 2.71 30.64
C ARG A 241 37.76 3.90 30.84
N GLY A 242 37.58 4.67 29.78
CA GLY A 242 36.73 5.85 29.75
C GLY A 242 36.26 6.14 28.34
N LEU A 243 35.10 6.76 28.21
CA LEU A 243 34.50 7.11 26.94
C LEU A 243 33.86 8.49 27.05
N GLN A 244 34.06 9.35 26.06
CA GLN A 244 33.28 10.56 25.88
C GLN A 244 32.63 10.57 24.51
N ALA A 245 31.47 11.22 24.42
CA ALA A 245 30.78 11.46 23.16
C ALA A 245 29.82 12.65 23.29
N VAL A 246 29.33 13.12 22.14
CA VAL A 246 28.33 14.18 22.04
C VAL A 246 27.12 13.66 21.29
N VAL A 247 25.94 13.79 21.89
CA VAL A 247 24.64 13.53 21.26
C VAL A 247 23.97 14.85 20.93
N THR A 248 23.58 15.03 19.67
CA THR A 248 22.82 16.21 19.23
C THR A 248 21.40 15.78 18.87
N LEU A 249 20.41 16.43 19.47
CA LEU A 249 18.99 16.24 19.14
C LEU A 249 18.54 17.29 18.11
N PRO A 250 17.63 16.92 17.19
CA PRO A 250 16.97 17.87 16.31
C PRO A 250 15.95 18.72 17.09
N GLU A 251 15.52 19.83 16.47
CA GLU A 251 14.43 20.65 17.00
C GLU A 251 13.17 19.80 17.22
N GLY A 252 12.48 20.06 18.33
CA GLY A 252 11.27 19.33 18.71
C GLY A 252 11.51 18.05 19.50
N LEU A 253 12.77 17.57 19.62
CA LEU A 253 13.15 16.52 20.57
C LEU A 253 13.79 17.09 21.84
N SER A 254 13.58 16.39 22.95
CA SER A 254 14.21 16.68 24.23
C SER A 254 14.58 15.38 24.95
N PHE A 255 15.61 15.41 25.78
CA PHE A 255 15.95 14.27 26.64
C PHE A 255 14.91 14.13 27.75
N GLU A 256 14.50 12.90 28.05
CA GLU A 256 13.77 12.63 29.28
C GLU A 256 14.72 12.79 30.47
N THR A 257 14.35 13.66 31.41
CA THR A 257 15.13 13.91 32.62
C THR A 257 14.50 13.28 33.85
N LYS A 258 15.34 12.93 34.83
CA LYS A 258 14.92 12.59 36.19
C LYS A 258 14.48 13.86 36.94
N ASP A 259 13.94 13.71 38.15
CA ASP A 259 13.51 14.84 39.00
C ASP A 259 14.60 15.87 39.31
N ASN A 260 15.87 15.46 39.22
CA ASN A 260 17.03 16.33 39.41
C ASN A 260 17.48 17.06 38.13
N GLY A 261 16.70 17.01 37.06
CA GLY A 261 16.98 17.65 35.77
C GLY A 261 18.06 16.97 34.92
N ARG A 262 18.66 15.86 35.38
CA ARG A 262 19.65 15.12 34.59
C ARG A 262 18.98 14.11 33.65
N PRO A 263 19.56 13.84 32.46
CA PRO A 263 19.05 12.82 31.56
C PRO A 263 18.91 11.45 32.23
N ARG A 264 17.86 10.73 31.86
CA ARG A 264 17.62 9.37 32.29
C ARG A 264 18.37 8.40 31.40
N PHE A 265 19.37 7.73 31.98
CA PHE A 265 20.10 6.64 31.35
C PHE A 265 19.72 5.27 31.92
N GLU A 266 19.81 4.26 31.06
CA GLU A 266 19.75 2.84 31.39
C GLU A 266 21.12 2.22 31.09
N TYR A 267 21.69 1.54 32.08
CA TYR A 267 23.02 0.92 32.00
C TYR A 267 22.85 -0.52 31.54
N SER A 268 23.68 -0.98 30.60
CA SER A 268 23.73 -2.39 30.24
C SER A 268 24.72 -3.15 31.10
N ASP A 269 24.65 -4.48 31.09
CA ASP A 269 25.59 -5.38 31.78
C ASP A 269 27.04 -5.28 31.23
N ARG A 270 27.24 -4.58 30.11
CA ARG A 270 28.56 -4.35 29.53
C ARG A 270 29.33 -3.24 30.24
N LEU A 271 28.63 -2.32 30.89
CA LEU A 271 29.29 -1.33 31.73
C LEU A 271 29.76 -1.99 33.03
N PRO A 272 31.01 -1.74 33.47
CA PRO A 272 31.47 -2.16 34.78
C PRO A 272 30.51 -1.72 35.90
N GLN A 273 30.41 -2.52 36.97
CA GLN A 273 29.44 -2.25 38.05
C GLN A 273 29.57 -0.86 38.67
N ASN A 274 30.78 -0.31 38.74
CA ASN A 274 31.04 1.02 39.31
C ASN A 274 31.21 2.11 38.23
N ALA A 275 30.91 1.79 36.97
CA ALA A 275 30.91 2.77 35.89
C ALA A 275 29.76 3.76 36.09
N THR A 276 30.04 5.04 35.86
CA THR A 276 29.06 6.12 35.94
C THR A 276 29.02 6.85 34.61
N ILE A 277 27.80 7.08 34.10
CA ILE A 277 27.54 8.01 32.99
C ILE A 277 27.33 9.39 33.60
N SER A 278 28.33 10.25 33.47
CA SER A 278 28.24 11.67 33.73
C SER A 278 27.80 12.39 32.46
N SER A 279 26.98 13.43 32.60
CA SER A 279 26.48 14.18 31.45
C SER A 279 26.16 15.62 31.79
N ASN A 280 26.25 16.47 30.77
CA ASN A 280 25.82 17.85 30.81
C ASN A 280 25.16 18.24 29.48
N ILE A 281 24.04 18.95 29.55
CA ILE A 281 23.43 19.56 28.36
C ILE A 281 23.96 20.99 28.28
N THR A 282 24.61 21.33 27.17
CA THR A 282 25.17 22.65 26.91
C THR A 282 24.10 23.62 26.41
N GLU A 283 24.41 24.93 26.38
CA GLU A 283 23.47 25.99 25.95
C GLU A 283 23.01 25.81 24.49
N ASP A 284 23.82 25.15 23.66
CA ASP A 284 23.50 24.77 22.28
C ASP A 284 22.62 23.49 22.18
N GLY A 285 22.15 22.97 23.32
CA GLY A 285 21.23 21.82 23.39
C GLY A 285 21.90 20.45 23.19
N LYS A 286 23.22 20.41 23.04
CA LYS A 286 23.96 19.15 22.89
C LYS A 286 24.18 18.47 24.23
N LEU A 287 24.12 17.15 24.23
CA LEU A 287 24.43 16.33 25.39
C LEU A 287 25.86 15.84 25.30
N HIS A 288 26.72 16.39 26.15
CA HIS A 288 28.06 15.86 26.38
C HIS A 288 27.96 14.74 27.41
N LEU A 289 28.46 13.56 27.08
CA LEU A 289 28.50 12.41 27.97
C LEU A 289 29.94 11.95 28.20
N ALA A 290 30.22 11.54 29.43
CA ALA A 290 31.47 10.86 29.79
C ALA A 290 31.16 9.66 30.70
N ILE A 291 31.68 8.50 30.33
CA ILE A 291 31.54 7.24 31.02
C ILE A 291 32.89 6.87 31.61
N SER A 292 32.94 6.62 32.92
CA SER A 292 34.17 6.21 33.61
C SER A 292 33.84 5.40 34.86
N ASP A 293 34.72 4.47 35.22
CA ASP A 293 34.65 3.70 36.47
C ASP A 293 35.64 4.24 37.51
N LEU A 294 35.14 4.67 38.66
CA LEU A 294 35.96 5.28 39.72
C LEU A 294 36.86 4.28 40.47
N THR A 295 36.65 2.98 40.26
CA THR A 295 37.43 1.89 40.84
C THR A 295 38.46 1.31 39.86
N GLY A 296 38.52 1.85 38.64
CA GLY A 296 39.47 1.43 37.61
C GLY A 296 38.99 0.26 36.75
N GLY A 297 37.70 -0.08 36.80
CA GLY A 297 37.09 -1.06 35.90
C GLY A 297 37.15 -0.63 34.42
N THR A 298 37.16 -1.61 33.51
CA THR A 298 37.22 -1.37 32.06
C THR A 298 36.04 -2.02 31.35
N ILE A 299 35.53 -1.37 30.31
CA ILE A 299 34.65 -2.01 29.33
C ILE A 299 35.51 -2.97 28.52
N GLU A 300 35.20 -4.26 28.62
CA GLU A 300 35.95 -5.33 27.96
C GLU A 300 35.82 -5.29 26.44
N GLU A 301 36.82 -5.85 25.76
CA GLU A 301 36.84 -6.00 24.30
C GLU A 301 35.66 -6.84 23.82
N LYS A 302 34.98 -6.34 22.79
CA LYS A 302 33.85 -7.06 22.19
C LYS A 302 33.65 -6.63 20.74
N GLU A 303 33.75 -7.61 19.85
CA GLU A 303 33.59 -7.42 18.41
C GLU A 303 32.11 -7.40 17.97
N ASP A 304 31.21 -7.97 18.77
CA ASP A 304 29.79 -8.06 18.47
C ASP A 304 29.04 -6.77 18.85
N THR A 305 28.06 -6.37 18.03
CA THR A 305 27.12 -5.28 18.35
C THR A 305 26.38 -5.58 19.65
N THR A 306 26.70 -4.80 20.68
CA THR A 306 26.03 -4.90 21.98
C THR A 306 25.77 -3.54 22.57
N VAL A 307 24.56 -3.37 23.10
CA VAL A 307 24.12 -2.14 23.76
C VAL A 307 25.05 -1.86 24.94
N LEU A 308 25.59 -0.64 24.98
CA LEU A 308 26.41 -0.14 26.07
C LEU A 308 25.55 0.61 27.09
N PHE A 309 24.66 1.47 26.61
CA PHE A 309 23.68 2.17 27.42
C PHE A 309 22.52 2.64 26.54
N SER A 310 21.45 3.08 27.19
CA SER A 310 20.31 3.70 26.52
C SER A 310 19.95 5.02 27.17
N PHE A 311 19.36 5.92 26.40
CA PHE A 311 18.72 7.12 26.91
C PHE A 311 17.30 7.23 26.36
N TYR A 312 16.53 8.18 26.88
CA TYR A 312 15.14 8.36 26.52
C TYR A 312 14.92 9.77 25.98
N VAL A 313 14.11 9.88 24.93
CA VAL A 313 13.72 11.16 24.30
C VAL A 313 12.21 11.34 24.32
N LYS A 314 11.77 12.59 24.32
CA LYS A 314 10.37 12.99 24.16
C LYS A 314 10.26 13.94 22.98
N ALA A 315 9.23 13.76 22.16
CA ALA A 315 8.94 14.65 21.05
C ALA A 315 7.79 15.62 21.37
N SER A 316 7.88 16.80 20.77
CA SER A 316 6.85 17.83 20.75
C SER A 316 6.30 18.01 19.33
N GLU A 317 5.24 18.80 19.18
CA GLU A 317 4.63 19.12 17.88
C GLU A 317 5.57 19.86 16.92
N ALA A 318 6.65 20.48 17.43
CA ALA A 318 7.66 21.15 16.61
C ALA A 318 8.57 20.18 15.84
N LEU A 319 8.54 18.87 16.15
CA LEU A 319 9.35 17.87 15.47
C LEU A 319 8.95 17.76 13.99
N ALA A 320 9.91 17.95 13.09
CA ALA A 320 9.69 17.77 11.66
C ALA A 320 9.31 16.32 11.30
N GLU A 321 8.72 16.11 10.12
CA GLU A 321 8.30 14.77 9.66
C GLU A 321 9.44 13.73 9.73
N ILE A 322 10.62 14.14 9.30
CA ILE A 322 11.86 13.36 9.36
C ILE A 322 12.95 14.25 9.97
N SER A 323 13.71 13.70 10.90
CA SER A 323 14.85 14.35 11.53
C SER A 323 15.92 13.31 11.87
N ASP A 324 17.08 13.74 12.33
CA ASP A 324 18.20 12.85 12.66
C ASP A 324 18.68 13.18 14.08
N ILE A 325 18.95 12.15 14.90
CA ILE A 325 19.79 12.28 16.11
C ILE A 325 21.19 11.86 15.71
N THR A 326 22.20 12.65 16.08
CA THR A 326 23.59 12.37 15.75
C THR A 326 24.43 12.10 16.98
N LEU A 327 25.38 11.18 16.83
CA LEU A 327 26.42 10.85 17.81
C LEU A 327 27.78 11.15 17.18
N SER A 328 28.57 12.00 17.83
CA SER A 328 29.80 12.59 17.32
C SER A 328 30.85 12.77 18.42
N GLU A 329 32.05 13.21 18.04
CA GLU A 329 33.12 13.59 18.98
C GLU A 329 33.45 12.47 19.97
N VAL A 330 33.49 11.24 19.46
CA VAL A 330 33.72 10.06 20.27
C VAL A 330 35.21 9.93 20.54
N VAL A 331 35.59 9.90 21.82
CA VAL A 331 36.96 9.62 22.24
C VAL A 331 36.91 8.57 23.32
N ILE A 332 37.78 7.58 23.23
CA ILE A 332 37.94 6.54 24.24
C ILE A 332 39.30 6.67 24.91
N SER A 333 39.41 6.26 26.17
CA SER A 333 40.69 6.06 26.81
C SER A 333 41.00 4.57 26.91
N ASP A 334 42.18 4.16 26.45
CA ASP A 334 42.64 2.79 26.56
C ASP A 334 43.00 2.43 28.03
N ASN A 335 43.43 1.19 28.26
CA ASN A 335 43.83 0.73 29.59
C ASN A 335 45.14 1.38 30.12
N SER A 336 45.86 2.11 29.27
CA SER A 336 47.08 2.86 29.62
C SER A 336 46.80 4.36 29.77
N ASP A 337 45.52 4.77 29.81
CA ASP A 337 45.06 6.14 29.94
C ASP A 337 45.38 7.05 28.73
N HIS A 338 45.66 6.47 27.55
CA HIS A 338 45.78 7.22 26.31
C HIS A 338 44.40 7.52 25.72
N GLY A 339 44.11 8.81 25.46
CA GLY A 339 42.92 9.23 24.74
C GLY A 339 43.09 9.01 23.24
N ILE A 340 42.14 8.31 22.62
CA ILE A 340 42.15 7.98 21.20
C ILE A 340 40.80 8.37 20.60
N GLU A 341 40.85 9.20 19.55
CA GLU A 341 39.66 9.61 18.82
C GLU A 341 39.11 8.44 17.98
N VAL A 342 37.80 8.20 18.11
CA VAL A 342 37.06 7.27 17.25
C VAL A 342 36.44 8.10 16.14
N HIS A 343 37.09 8.11 14.97
CA HIS A 343 36.56 8.85 13.82
C HIS A 343 35.27 8.22 13.29
N GLY A 344 34.25 9.05 13.10
CA GLY A 344 32.97 8.68 12.54
C GLY A 344 31.80 9.30 13.29
N THR A 345 30.74 9.61 12.56
CA THR A 345 29.45 10.02 13.11
C THR A 345 28.44 8.90 12.93
N SER A 346 27.72 8.57 14.00
CA SER A 346 26.55 7.70 13.91
C SER A 346 25.28 8.54 13.89
N THR A 347 24.26 8.08 13.18
CA THR A 347 23.00 8.80 13.01
C THR A 347 21.85 7.82 13.06
N VAL A 348 20.80 8.16 13.80
CA VAL A 348 19.53 7.44 13.78
C VAL A 348 18.44 8.36 13.23
N LYS A 349 17.66 7.86 12.26
CA LYS A 349 16.56 8.60 11.67
C LYS A 349 15.36 8.60 12.60
N ILE A 350 14.81 9.77 12.85
CA ILE A 350 13.60 9.95 13.65
C ILE A 350 12.45 10.32 12.74
N TYR A 351 11.40 9.53 12.78
CA TYR A 351 10.13 9.81 12.13
C TYR A 351 9.14 10.34 13.16
N ASN A 352 8.57 11.52 12.89
CA ASN A 352 7.40 11.98 13.61
C ASN A 352 6.20 11.09 13.21
N SER A 353 5.82 10.18 14.10
CA SER A 353 4.80 9.16 13.82
C SER A 353 3.43 9.77 13.46
N PHE A 354 3.12 10.95 14.01
CA PHE A 354 1.85 11.62 13.74
C PHE A 354 1.78 12.13 12.29
N ILE A 355 2.82 12.81 11.81
CA ILE A 355 2.83 13.41 10.46
C ILE A 355 3.16 12.35 9.41
N ALA A 356 4.17 11.50 9.66
CA ALA A 356 4.65 10.54 8.68
C ALA A 356 3.68 9.37 8.44
N TYR A 357 2.93 8.94 9.48
CA TYR A 357 2.09 7.74 9.40
C TYR A 357 0.62 8.00 9.77
N TYR A 358 0.34 8.57 10.95
CA TYR A 358 -1.05 8.71 11.39
C TYR A 358 -1.88 9.61 10.48
N THR A 359 -1.34 10.77 10.09
CA THR A 359 -2.04 11.75 9.26
C THR A 359 -2.41 11.17 7.88
N PRO A 360 -1.48 10.57 7.10
CA PRO A 360 -1.83 9.91 5.84
C PRO A 360 -2.80 8.72 5.98
N ALA A 361 -2.69 7.93 7.04
CA ALA A 361 -3.63 6.84 7.31
C ALA A 361 -5.04 7.37 7.59
N ASN A 362 -5.15 8.37 8.46
CA ASN A 362 -6.41 9.02 8.78
C ASN A 362 -7.02 9.71 7.54
N ASP A 363 -6.23 10.38 6.71
CA ASP A 363 -6.69 10.97 5.45
C ASP A 363 -7.31 9.94 4.49
N SER A 364 -6.78 8.72 4.48
CA SER A 364 -7.33 7.62 3.68
C SER A 364 -8.72 7.22 4.19
N VAL A 365 -8.89 7.12 5.51
CA VAL A 365 -10.18 6.84 6.15
C VAL A 365 -11.19 7.97 5.91
N GLN A 366 -10.77 9.23 6.08
CA GLN A 366 -11.63 10.40 5.79
C GLN A 366 -12.02 10.46 4.32
N GLY A 367 -11.12 10.07 3.41
CA GLY A 367 -11.42 9.92 2.00
C GLY A 367 -12.53 8.89 1.71
N LEU A 368 -12.54 7.76 2.42
CA LEU A 368 -13.61 6.76 2.33
C LEU A 368 -14.92 7.30 2.91
N ARG A 369 -14.89 7.95 4.08
CA ARG A 369 -16.07 8.59 4.69
C ARG A 369 -16.76 9.56 3.74
N ALA A 370 -16.00 10.46 3.12
CA ALA A 370 -16.55 11.42 2.15
C ALA A 370 -17.20 10.73 0.93
N ARG A 371 -16.62 9.63 0.44
CA ARG A 371 -17.20 8.86 -0.68
C ARG A 371 -18.44 8.09 -0.26
N TYR A 372 -18.42 7.50 0.93
CA TYR A 372 -19.57 6.85 1.53
C TYR A 372 -20.73 7.83 1.73
N GLU A 373 -20.49 9.02 2.28
CA GLU A 373 -21.50 10.07 2.46
C GLU A 373 -22.13 10.47 1.11
N ALA A 374 -21.31 10.67 0.07
CA ALA A 374 -21.80 10.98 -1.27
C ALA A 374 -22.61 9.82 -1.88
N ALA A 375 -22.22 8.57 -1.62
CA ALA A 375 -22.95 7.39 -2.05
C ALA A 375 -24.32 7.29 -1.36
N VAL A 376 -24.39 7.55 -0.05
CA VAL A 376 -25.63 7.60 0.72
C VAL A 376 -26.54 8.73 0.24
N GLU A 377 -26.00 9.92 -0.05
CA GLU A 377 -26.77 11.03 -0.63
C GLU A 377 -27.37 10.65 -2.00
N LYS A 378 -26.58 9.99 -2.84
CA LYS A 378 -27.05 9.48 -4.14
C LYS A 378 -28.18 8.46 -3.97
N ILE A 379 -28.02 7.48 -3.08
CA ILE A 379 -29.06 6.50 -2.74
C ILE A 379 -30.34 7.22 -2.28
N ASN A 380 -30.23 8.17 -1.36
CA ASN A 380 -31.39 8.91 -0.85
C ASN A 380 -32.13 9.71 -1.93
N THR A 381 -31.42 10.13 -2.98
CA THR A 381 -31.97 10.91 -4.09
C THR A 381 -32.56 10.04 -5.19
N GLU A 382 -31.87 8.96 -5.57
CA GLU A 382 -32.19 8.15 -6.75
C GLU A 382 -32.98 6.87 -6.42
N ALA A 383 -32.94 6.40 -5.17
CA ALA A 383 -33.58 5.16 -4.71
C ALA A 383 -34.72 5.42 -3.71
N THR A 384 -35.61 6.37 -4.02
CA THR A 384 -36.62 6.88 -3.08
C THR A 384 -37.62 5.84 -2.58
N ASN A 385 -37.91 4.80 -3.37
CA ASN A 385 -38.93 3.80 -3.03
C ASN A 385 -38.35 2.69 -2.13
N VAL A 386 -37.03 2.50 -2.16
CA VAL A 386 -36.35 1.38 -1.49
C VAL A 386 -35.39 1.81 -0.39
N LYS A 387 -35.10 3.11 -0.24
CA LYS A 387 -34.10 3.62 0.73
C LYS A 387 -34.31 3.15 2.18
N ASP A 388 -35.56 2.93 2.59
CA ASP A 388 -35.93 2.52 3.95
C ASP A 388 -36.11 0.99 4.07
N SER A 389 -35.88 0.24 2.98
CA SER A 389 -35.97 -1.22 3.00
C SER A 389 -34.81 -1.84 3.79
N ALA A 390 -35.07 -2.98 4.42
CA ALA A 390 -34.05 -3.68 5.21
C ALA A 390 -32.80 -4.03 4.39
N ILE A 391 -32.95 -4.34 3.10
CA ILE A 391 -31.84 -4.65 2.19
C ILE A 391 -30.89 -3.45 2.08
N VAL A 392 -31.44 -2.26 1.82
CA VAL A 392 -30.65 -1.03 1.64
C VAL A 392 -30.04 -0.58 2.97
N VAL A 393 -30.83 -0.57 4.05
CA VAL A 393 -30.35 -0.17 5.38
C VAL A 393 -29.20 -1.06 5.85
N ASN A 394 -29.30 -2.38 5.67
CA ASN A 394 -28.25 -3.31 6.06
C ASN A 394 -26.96 -3.10 5.24
N ALA A 395 -27.07 -2.90 3.92
CA ALA A 395 -25.91 -2.66 3.06
C ALA A 395 -25.19 -1.35 3.41
N VAL A 396 -25.95 -0.27 3.66
CA VAL A 396 -25.43 1.03 4.08
C VAL A 396 -24.72 0.92 5.44
N GLN A 397 -25.28 0.15 6.37
CA GLN A 397 -24.69 -0.06 7.69
C GLN A 397 -23.42 -0.93 7.63
N GLU A 398 -23.39 -1.96 6.79
CA GLU A 398 -22.24 -2.84 6.65
C GLU A 398 -20.99 -2.07 6.21
N VAL A 399 -21.12 -1.21 5.19
CA VAL A 399 -20.00 -0.38 4.71
C VAL A 399 -19.56 0.64 5.77
N ALA A 400 -20.50 1.25 6.50
CA ALA A 400 -20.18 2.16 7.61
C ALA A 400 -19.33 1.47 8.68
N THR A 401 -19.74 0.27 9.12
CA THR A 401 -19.01 -0.51 10.12
C THR A 401 -17.58 -0.81 9.67
N ARG A 402 -17.36 -1.20 8.41
CA ARG A 402 -16.02 -1.46 7.88
C ARG A 402 -15.12 -0.21 7.92
N ILE A 403 -15.67 0.97 7.64
CA ILE A 403 -14.93 2.24 7.73
C ILE A 403 -14.57 2.56 9.19
N GLU A 404 -15.46 2.28 10.14
CA GLU A 404 -15.22 2.47 11.57
C GLU A 404 -14.17 1.50 12.11
N ASP A 405 -14.23 0.23 11.73
CA ASP A 405 -13.24 -0.78 12.09
C ASP A 405 -11.84 -0.42 11.57
N LEU A 406 -11.75 0.12 10.36
CA LEU A 406 -10.50 0.63 9.80
C LEU A 406 -9.99 1.84 10.60
N GLN A 407 -10.85 2.81 10.94
CA GLN A 407 -10.46 3.95 11.78
C GLN A 407 -9.93 3.49 13.14
N LYS A 408 -10.60 2.51 13.74
CA LYS A 408 -10.21 1.92 15.02
C LYS A 408 -8.83 1.26 14.90
N SER A 409 -8.60 0.46 13.87
CA SER A 409 -7.31 -0.19 13.61
C SER A 409 -6.17 0.83 13.46
N VAL A 410 -6.40 1.93 12.72
CA VAL A 410 -5.42 3.02 12.59
C VAL A 410 -5.11 3.66 13.95
N ASN A 411 -6.14 3.99 14.73
CA ASN A 411 -5.99 4.61 16.04
C ASN A 411 -5.28 3.71 17.05
N GLU A 412 -5.61 2.42 17.08
CA GLU A 412 -4.99 1.43 17.97
C GLU A 412 -3.52 1.20 17.61
N ALA A 413 -3.20 1.03 16.32
CA ALA A 413 -1.82 0.88 15.88
C ALA A 413 -0.96 2.12 16.20
N TYR A 414 -1.55 3.33 16.08
CA TYR A 414 -0.86 4.56 16.47
C TYR A 414 -0.66 4.67 17.98
N ALA A 415 -1.70 4.35 18.77
CA ALA A 415 -1.63 4.37 20.23
C ALA A 415 -0.59 3.39 20.77
N ASN A 416 -0.45 2.23 20.14
CA ASN A 416 0.50 1.18 20.52
C ASN A 416 1.91 1.38 19.94
N GLU A 417 2.18 2.48 19.24
CA GLU A 417 3.46 2.76 18.57
C GLU A 417 3.89 1.73 17.51
N THR A 418 2.94 0.95 16.98
CA THR A 418 3.21 -0.08 15.97
C THR A 418 2.89 0.38 14.55
N LEU A 419 2.15 1.48 14.37
CA LEU A 419 1.64 1.93 13.07
C LEU A 419 2.73 2.05 11.99
N ALA A 420 3.93 2.53 12.33
CA ALA A 420 5.03 2.63 11.37
C ALA A 420 5.45 1.28 10.78
N THR A 421 5.37 0.21 11.59
CA THR A 421 5.75 -1.15 11.21
C THR A 421 4.63 -1.85 10.43
N VAL A 422 3.37 -1.68 10.86
CA VAL A 422 2.20 -2.36 10.26
C VAL A 422 1.40 -1.46 9.32
N TYR A 423 2.00 -0.37 8.82
CA TYR A 423 1.30 0.68 8.08
C TYR A 423 0.53 0.13 6.86
N ASP A 424 1.21 -0.67 6.05
CA ASP A 424 0.62 -1.26 4.84
C ASP A 424 -0.46 -2.29 5.17
N GLU A 425 -0.30 -3.05 6.26
CA GLU A 425 -1.29 -4.04 6.71
C GLU A 425 -2.57 -3.36 7.22
N VAL A 426 -2.42 -2.29 8.01
CA VAL A 426 -3.55 -1.52 8.54
C VAL A 426 -4.35 -0.86 7.40
N LEU A 427 -3.68 -0.40 6.33
CA LEU A 427 -4.34 0.25 5.20
C LEU A 427 -4.77 -0.69 4.07
N ALA A 428 -4.45 -1.99 4.15
CA ALA A 428 -4.87 -2.97 3.15
C ALA A 428 -6.38 -2.95 2.84
N PRO A 429 -7.30 -2.81 3.83
CA PRO A 429 -8.74 -2.81 3.57
C PRO A 429 -9.26 -1.61 2.78
N VAL A 430 -8.47 -0.54 2.60
CA VAL A 430 -8.94 0.71 1.97
C VAL A 430 -9.53 0.48 0.58
N VAL A 431 -8.89 -0.36 -0.23
CA VAL A 431 -9.34 -0.64 -1.61
C VAL A 431 -10.62 -1.47 -1.61
N GLU A 432 -10.73 -2.46 -0.73
CA GLU A 432 -11.91 -3.33 -0.64
C GLU A 432 -13.14 -2.58 -0.13
N ILE A 433 -12.94 -1.67 0.83
CA ILE A 433 -14.01 -0.79 1.32
C ILE A 433 -14.46 0.18 0.21
N ASP A 434 -13.52 0.70 -0.58
CA ASP A 434 -13.85 1.56 -1.73
C ASP A 434 -14.73 0.85 -2.76
N THR A 435 -14.37 -0.39 -3.11
CA THR A 435 -15.18 -1.24 -3.98
C THR A 435 -16.56 -1.51 -3.36
N ALA A 436 -16.63 -1.82 -2.07
CA ALA A 436 -17.90 -2.06 -1.38
C ALA A 436 -18.83 -0.84 -1.39
N ILE A 437 -18.30 0.39 -1.34
CA ILE A 437 -19.11 1.62 -1.50
C ILE A 437 -19.73 1.66 -2.90
N VAL A 438 -18.99 1.30 -3.94
CA VAL A 438 -19.49 1.28 -5.33
C VAL A 438 -20.55 0.20 -5.50
N ASP A 439 -20.25 -1.03 -5.06
CA ASP A 439 -21.15 -2.19 -5.15
C ASP A 439 -22.46 -1.93 -4.40
N MET A 440 -22.41 -1.27 -3.25
CA MET A 440 -23.58 -0.84 -2.49
C MET A 440 -24.48 0.06 -3.35
N VAL A 441 -23.94 1.09 -4.00
CA VAL A 441 -24.75 1.98 -4.85
C VAL A 441 -25.36 1.23 -6.03
N GLU A 442 -24.57 0.40 -6.71
CA GLU A 442 -25.05 -0.37 -7.87
C GLU A 442 -26.19 -1.31 -7.49
N MET A 443 -26.00 -2.09 -6.42
CA MET A 443 -27.02 -3.01 -5.91
C MET A 443 -28.31 -2.29 -5.52
N VAL A 444 -28.21 -1.14 -4.85
CA VAL A 444 -29.39 -0.37 -4.41
C VAL A 444 -30.15 0.22 -5.60
N LEU A 445 -29.44 0.73 -6.61
CA LEU A 445 -30.07 1.29 -7.81
C LEU A 445 -30.72 0.20 -8.68
N ASP A 446 -30.11 -0.98 -8.82
CA ASP A 446 -30.72 -2.14 -9.47
C ASP A 446 -32.00 -2.58 -8.74
N TYR A 447 -31.97 -2.60 -7.41
CA TYR A 447 -33.16 -2.93 -6.61
C TYR A 447 -34.28 -1.90 -6.77
N GLN A 448 -33.96 -0.60 -6.77
CA GLN A 448 -34.94 0.46 -7.07
C GLN A 448 -35.59 0.26 -8.44
N GLN A 449 -34.81 -0.09 -9.47
CA GLN A 449 -35.33 -0.33 -10.81
C GLN A 449 -36.30 -1.52 -10.84
N LYS A 450 -35.97 -2.62 -10.14
CA LYS A 450 -36.86 -3.79 -10.03
C LYS A 450 -38.17 -3.45 -9.33
N VAL A 451 -38.12 -2.72 -8.20
CA VAL A 451 -39.33 -2.30 -7.49
C VAL A 451 -40.19 -1.38 -8.34
N THR A 452 -39.58 -0.43 -9.06
CA THR A 452 -40.30 0.48 -9.96
C THR A 452 -40.98 -0.29 -11.10
N ALA A 453 -40.27 -1.20 -11.76
CA ALA A 453 -40.83 -2.02 -12.83
C ALA A 453 -41.96 -2.94 -12.33
N ASN A 454 -41.84 -3.46 -11.12
CA ASN A 454 -42.85 -4.30 -10.48
C ASN A 454 -44.12 -3.50 -10.15
N GLU A 455 -44.01 -2.27 -9.65
CA GLU A 455 -45.14 -1.35 -9.42
C GLU A 455 -45.86 -0.96 -10.72
N GLU A 456 -45.10 -0.64 -11.77
CA GLU A 456 -45.66 -0.31 -13.09
C GLU A 456 -46.39 -1.51 -13.71
N ALA A 457 -45.79 -2.70 -13.64
CA ALA A 457 -46.39 -3.93 -14.13
C ALA A 457 -47.66 -4.30 -13.34
N TYR A 458 -47.65 -4.19 -12.02
CA TYR A 458 -48.82 -4.45 -11.18
C TYR A 458 -49.98 -3.51 -11.49
N THR A 459 -49.69 -2.23 -11.68
CA THR A 459 -50.70 -1.21 -12.06
C THR A 459 -51.34 -1.56 -13.39
N ARG A 460 -50.54 -1.93 -14.40
CA ARG A 460 -51.04 -2.34 -15.71
C ARG A 460 -51.88 -3.61 -15.63
N LEU A 461 -51.36 -4.67 -15.00
CA LEU A 461 -52.05 -5.97 -14.92
C LEU A 461 -53.36 -5.87 -14.15
N THR A 462 -53.40 -5.04 -13.10
CA THR A 462 -54.63 -4.76 -12.35
C THR A 462 -55.67 -4.05 -13.24
N ALA A 463 -55.24 -3.16 -14.14
CA ALA A 463 -56.14 -2.54 -15.12
C ALA A 463 -56.64 -3.55 -16.16
N ASP A 464 -55.78 -4.47 -16.62
CA ASP A 464 -56.18 -5.54 -17.55
C ASP A 464 -57.21 -6.48 -16.90
N ILE A 465 -57.00 -6.88 -15.64
CA ILE A 465 -57.96 -7.68 -14.85
C ILE A 465 -59.29 -6.93 -14.70
N ALA A 466 -59.26 -5.64 -14.39
CA ALA A 466 -60.46 -4.84 -14.28
C ALA A 466 -61.24 -4.74 -15.60
N ALA A 467 -60.54 -4.75 -16.75
CA ALA A 467 -61.19 -4.80 -18.07
C ALA A 467 -61.89 -6.15 -18.32
N VAL A 468 -61.29 -7.27 -17.91
CA VAL A 468 -61.92 -8.60 -17.98
C VAL A 468 -63.13 -8.68 -17.04
N GLN A 469 -63.00 -8.16 -15.82
CA GLN A 469 -64.12 -8.06 -14.87
C GLN A 469 -65.30 -7.27 -15.47
N ALA A 470 -65.03 -6.13 -16.11
CA ALA A 470 -66.07 -5.33 -16.74
C ALA A 470 -66.79 -6.07 -17.88
N LYS A 471 -66.09 -6.96 -18.62
CA LYS A 471 -66.71 -7.83 -19.62
C LYS A 471 -67.66 -8.84 -18.97
N LEU A 472 -67.25 -9.47 -17.86
CA LEU A 472 -68.10 -10.41 -17.12
C LEU A 472 -69.33 -9.70 -16.53
N ASP A 473 -69.16 -8.52 -15.96
CA ASP A 473 -70.25 -7.72 -15.39
C ASP A 473 -71.26 -7.28 -16.46
N ALA A 474 -70.78 -6.87 -17.63
CA ALA A 474 -71.63 -6.52 -18.76
C ALA A 474 -72.40 -7.74 -19.30
N ALA A 475 -71.73 -8.90 -19.36
CA ALA A 475 -72.35 -10.16 -19.75
C ALA A 475 -73.46 -10.57 -18.79
N LYS A 476 -73.17 -10.52 -17.48
CA LYS A 476 -74.14 -10.76 -16.41
C LYS A 476 -75.35 -9.82 -16.51
N THR A 477 -75.10 -8.52 -16.68
CA THR A 477 -76.16 -7.53 -16.85
C THR A 477 -77.06 -7.88 -18.03
N THR A 478 -76.47 -8.21 -19.18
CA THR A 478 -77.22 -8.62 -20.38
C THR A 478 -78.08 -9.86 -20.13
N ILE A 479 -77.54 -10.86 -19.44
CA ILE A 479 -78.28 -12.09 -19.10
C ILE A 479 -79.44 -11.79 -18.15
N GLU A 480 -79.23 -10.95 -17.14
CA GLU A 480 -80.25 -10.57 -16.16
C GLU A 480 -81.35 -9.68 -16.76
N THR A 481 -81.04 -8.82 -17.73
CA THR A 481 -82.01 -7.90 -18.33
C THR A 481 -82.70 -8.46 -19.56
N ASP A 482 -81.93 -8.98 -20.52
CA ASP A 482 -82.40 -9.31 -21.86
C ASP A 482 -82.83 -10.78 -21.95
N TYR A 483 -82.27 -11.64 -21.10
CA TYR A 483 -82.54 -13.09 -21.02
C TYR A 483 -83.08 -13.52 -19.66
N ALA A 484 -83.84 -12.64 -18.99
CA ALA A 484 -84.30 -12.79 -17.61
C ALA A 484 -85.05 -14.12 -17.32
N ASP A 485 -85.73 -14.71 -18.31
CA ASP A 485 -86.47 -15.96 -18.16
C ASP A 485 -85.58 -17.22 -18.05
N VAL A 486 -84.30 -17.10 -18.40
CA VAL A 486 -83.31 -18.18 -18.33
C VAL A 486 -82.07 -17.83 -17.49
N ALA A 487 -81.99 -16.60 -16.96
CA ALA A 487 -80.83 -16.08 -16.22
C ALA A 487 -80.38 -16.98 -15.05
N GLU A 488 -81.31 -17.55 -14.28
CA GLU A 488 -80.99 -18.44 -13.16
C GLU A 488 -80.14 -19.66 -13.55
N GLN A 489 -80.22 -20.11 -14.81
CA GLN A 489 -79.46 -21.26 -15.32
C GLN A 489 -77.97 -20.97 -15.45
N PHE A 490 -77.58 -19.70 -15.61
CA PHE A 490 -76.20 -19.28 -15.87
C PHE A 490 -75.50 -18.70 -14.64
N THR A 491 -76.18 -18.61 -13.49
CA THR A 491 -75.60 -18.10 -12.24
C THR A 491 -74.34 -18.87 -11.82
N ALA A 492 -74.35 -20.20 -11.99
CA ALA A 492 -73.20 -21.04 -11.64
C ALA A 492 -72.01 -20.83 -12.58
N ASP A 493 -72.26 -20.67 -13.88
CA ASP A 493 -71.21 -20.44 -14.87
C ASP A 493 -70.57 -19.05 -14.71
N ILE A 494 -71.39 -18.03 -14.43
CA ILE A 494 -70.91 -16.67 -14.10
C ILE A 494 -70.07 -16.69 -12.82
N ALA A 495 -70.49 -17.44 -11.79
CA ALA A 495 -69.74 -17.57 -10.55
C ALA A 495 -68.40 -18.28 -10.76
N ALA A 496 -68.34 -19.32 -11.60
CA ALA A 496 -67.09 -19.99 -11.94
C ALA A 496 -66.12 -19.05 -12.68
N LEU A 497 -66.61 -18.26 -13.65
CA LEU A 497 -65.78 -17.25 -14.33
C LEU A 497 -65.28 -16.15 -13.38
N GLN A 498 -66.07 -15.79 -12.37
CA GLN A 498 -65.63 -14.86 -11.33
C GLN A 498 -64.49 -15.45 -10.50
N GLU A 499 -64.60 -16.72 -10.10
CA GLU A 499 -63.56 -17.42 -9.34
C GLU A 499 -62.24 -17.49 -10.11
N ASP A 500 -62.28 -17.71 -11.43
CA ASP A 500 -61.10 -17.68 -12.29
C ASP A 500 -60.45 -16.28 -12.33
N ILE A 501 -61.25 -15.20 -12.42
CA ILE A 501 -60.74 -13.82 -12.37
C ILE A 501 -60.09 -13.54 -11.00
N ASP A 502 -60.74 -13.94 -9.91
CA ASP A 502 -60.24 -13.76 -8.55
C ASP A 502 -58.91 -14.52 -8.35
N SER A 503 -58.79 -15.72 -8.94
CA SER A 503 -57.55 -16.50 -8.93
C SER A 503 -56.40 -15.77 -9.63
N ILE A 504 -56.62 -15.24 -10.83
CA ILE A 504 -55.60 -14.44 -11.56
C ILE A 504 -55.23 -13.20 -10.75
N SER A 505 -56.20 -12.52 -10.14
CA SER A 505 -55.95 -11.34 -9.31
C SER A 505 -55.07 -11.66 -8.11
N ASN A 506 -55.29 -12.79 -7.44
CA ASN A 506 -54.46 -13.23 -6.32
C ASN A 506 -53.05 -13.59 -6.78
N GLU A 507 -52.89 -14.31 -7.90
CA GLU A 507 -51.58 -14.66 -8.43
C GLU A 507 -50.75 -13.42 -8.80
N VAL A 508 -51.35 -12.43 -9.47
CA VAL A 508 -50.69 -11.16 -9.81
C VAL A 508 -50.28 -10.41 -8.54
N LYS A 509 -51.12 -10.43 -7.50
CA LYS A 509 -50.79 -9.83 -6.20
C LYS A 509 -49.63 -10.54 -5.50
N ASP A 510 -49.62 -11.87 -5.48
CA ASP A 510 -48.55 -12.64 -4.84
C ASP A 510 -47.20 -12.38 -5.53
N LEU A 511 -47.18 -12.34 -6.87
CA LEU A 511 -45.98 -11.99 -7.64
C LEU A 511 -45.53 -10.54 -7.42
N TYR A 512 -46.47 -9.61 -7.24
CA TYR A 512 -46.15 -8.22 -6.90
C TYR A 512 -45.48 -8.13 -5.52
N ASP A 513 -46.05 -8.79 -4.51
CA ASP A 513 -45.52 -8.79 -3.15
C ASP A 513 -44.10 -9.41 -3.10
N GLU A 514 -43.78 -10.34 -4.01
CA GLU A 514 -42.44 -10.93 -4.18
C GLU A 514 -41.49 -10.13 -5.10
N VAL A 515 -41.92 -9.00 -5.66
CA VAL A 515 -41.15 -8.17 -6.61
C VAL A 515 -40.72 -8.95 -7.87
N LYS A 516 -41.63 -9.76 -8.42
CA LYS A 516 -41.37 -10.63 -9.59
C LYS A 516 -42.04 -10.16 -10.88
N LEU A 517 -42.91 -9.14 -10.82
CA LEU A 517 -43.54 -8.61 -12.02
C LEU A 517 -42.56 -7.76 -12.82
N THR A 518 -42.67 -7.84 -14.14
CA THR A 518 -41.82 -7.12 -15.09
C THR A 518 -42.66 -6.52 -16.22
N ALA A 519 -42.02 -5.72 -17.07
CA ALA A 519 -42.65 -5.18 -18.28
C ALA A 519 -43.27 -6.28 -19.17
N GLU A 520 -42.71 -7.48 -19.17
CA GLU A 520 -43.15 -8.63 -19.97
C GLU A 520 -44.24 -9.48 -19.31
N SER A 521 -44.57 -9.25 -18.02
CA SER A 521 -45.63 -9.98 -17.33
C SER A 521 -47.00 -9.70 -17.95
N GLN A 522 -47.81 -10.73 -18.15
CA GLN A 522 -49.15 -10.66 -18.77
C GLN A 522 -50.14 -11.54 -17.99
N ILE A 523 -51.42 -11.17 -18.00
CA ILE A 523 -52.50 -12.07 -17.56
C ILE A 523 -52.89 -13.00 -18.71
N ASP A 524 -53.22 -14.25 -18.39
CA ASP A 524 -53.89 -15.14 -19.34
C ASP A 524 -55.40 -15.13 -19.09
N ALA A 525 -56.11 -14.23 -19.79
CA ALA A 525 -57.55 -14.13 -19.72
C ALA A 525 -58.27 -14.93 -20.83
N THR A 526 -57.54 -15.66 -21.68
CA THR A 526 -58.08 -16.23 -22.93
C THR A 526 -59.26 -17.18 -22.68
N ALA A 527 -59.12 -18.07 -21.70
CA ALA A 527 -60.17 -19.02 -21.34
C ALA A 527 -61.39 -18.33 -20.73
N ILE A 528 -61.17 -17.29 -19.92
CA ILE A 528 -62.22 -16.51 -19.28
C ILE A 528 -63.01 -15.73 -20.33
N GLU A 529 -62.35 -15.05 -21.26
CA GLU A 529 -63.00 -14.30 -22.33
C GLU A 529 -63.84 -15.22 -23.24
N ALA A 530 -63.29 -16.37 -23.63
CA ALA A 530 -64.04 -17.38 -24.38
C ALA A 530 -65.22 -17.95 -23.57
N GLY A 531 -65.04 -18.12 -22.26
CA GLY A 531 -66.10 -18.52 -21.32
C GLY A 531 -67.23 -17.50 -21.25
N ILE A 532 -66.91 -16.21 -21.14
CA ILE A 532 -67.88 -15.10 -21.16
C ILE A 532 -68.70 -15.10 -22.47
N GLU A 533 -68.02 -15.20 -23.62
CA GLU A 533 -68.69 -15.26 -24.92
C GLU A 533 -69.60 -16.48 -25.05
N LYS A 534 -69.15 -17.64 -24.57
CA LYS A 534 -69.93 -18.88 -24.58
C LYS A 534 -71.16 -18.78 -23.69
N VAL A 535 -71.02 -18.30 -22.45
CA VAL A 535 -72.15 -18.13 -21.52
C VAL A 535 -73.20 -17.18 -22.11
N LEU A 536 -72.78 -16.09 -22.76
CA LEU A 536 -73.69 -15.18 -23.49
C LEU A 536 -74.39 -15.86 -24.66
N ALA A 537 -73.66 -16.64 -25.47
CA ALA A 537 -74.24 -17.34 -26.63
C ALA A 537 -75.23 -18.43 -26.20
N ASP A 538 -74.89 -19.18 -25.15
CA ASP A 538 -75.74 -20.23 -24.59
C ASP A 538 -77.00 -19.62 -23.93
N ALA A 539 -76.88 -18.48 -23.24
CA ALA A 539 -78.01 -17.74 -22.69
C ALA A 539 -78.97 -17.24 -23.77
N LYS A 540 -78.43 -16.64 -24.84
CA LYS A 540 -79.22 -16.21 -25.99
C LYS A 540 -79.97 -17.39 -26.63
N LYS A 541 -79.30 -18.52 -26.84
CA LYS A 541 -79.91 -19.72 -27.43
C LYS A 541 -81.00 -20.31 -26.52
N ALA A 542 -80.77 -20.33 -25.21
CA ALA A 542 -81.75 -20.78 -24.23
C ALA A 542 -83.01 -19.87 -24.24
N HIS A 543 -82.81 -18.55 -24.36
CA HIS A 543 -83.89 -17.57 -24.51
C HIS A 543 -84.64 -17.74 -25.85
N GLU A 544 -83.95 -17.87 -26.98
CA GLU A 544 -84.60 -18.09 -28.29
C GLU A 544 -85.38 -19.42 -28.32
N GLY A 545 -84.83 -20.49 -27.72
CA GLY A 545 -85.48 -21.78 -27.55
C GLY A 545 -86.62 -21.78 -26.52
N SER A 546 -86.74 -20.74 -25.69
CA SER A 546 -87.89 -20.53 -24.81
C SER A 546 -89.11 -20.00 -25.56
N SER A 547 -88.91 -19.48 -26.78
CA SER A 547 -89.98 -18.98 -27.66
C SER A 547 -90.50 -20.10 -28.60
N ILE A 548 -91.81 -20.34 -28.56
CA ILE A 548 -92.48 -21.20 -29.56
C ILE A 548 -92.68 -20.38 -30.84
N ALA A 549 -91.89 -20.69 -31.88
CA ALA A 549 -92.07 -20.17 -33.23
C ALA A 549 -93.35 -20.77 -33.85
N GLY A 550 -94.50 -20.19 -33.47
CA GLY A 550 -95.79 -20.42 -34.11
C GLY A 550 -96.43 -21.77 -33.77
N VAL A 551 -97.50 -21.73 -32.97
CA VAL A 551 -98.49 -22.80 -33.03
C VAL A 551 -99.24 -22.65 -34.36
N LYS A 552 -98.95 -23.51 -35.35
CA LYS A 552 -99.74 -23.53 -36.59
C LYS A 552 -101.18 -23.91 -36.27
N GLY A 553 -102.10 -23.00 -36.59
CA GLY A 553 -103.54 -23.30 -36.63
C GLY A 553 -103.85 -24.35 -37.71
N PRO A 554 -105.00 -25.02 -37.63
CA PRO A 554 -105.53 -25.74 -38.79
C PRO A 554 -105.71 -24.77 -39.97
N GLU A 555 -105.48 -25.27 -41.18
CA GLU A 555 -105.39 -24.57 -42.47
C GLU A 555 -106.00 -23.15 -42.53
N GLY A 556 -105.14 -22.13 -42.54
CA GLY A 556 -105.51 -20.75 -42.91
C GLY A 556 -106.04 -19.84 -41.78
N ALA A 557 -106.22 -20.33 -40.55
CA ALA A 557 -106.71 -19.50 -39.44
C ALA A 557 -105.58 -18.71 -38.74
N GLU A 558 -105.74 -17.39 -38.66
CA GLU A 558 -104.80 -16.48 -37.99
C GLU A 558 -104.97 -16.53 -36.46
N LEU A 559 -103.88 -16.44 -35.71
CA LEU A 559 -103.94 -16.40 -34.24
C LEU A 559 -104.42 -15.00 -33.78
N LEU A 560 -105.59 -14.94 -33.13
CA LEU A 560 -106.15 -13.69 -32.60
C LEU A 560 -105.57 -13.31 -31.23
N GLY A 561 -105.16 -14.29 -30.42
CA GLY A 561 -104.54 -14.02 -29.14
C GLY A 561 -104.33 -15.25 -28.26
N ILE A 562 -103.43 -15.10 -27.30
CA ILE A 562 -103.10 -16.11 -26.29
C ILE A 562 -103.67 -15.63 -24.95
N TYR A 563 -104.26 -16.55 -24.19
CA TYR A 563 -104.92 -16.27 -22.91
C TYR A 563 -104.47 -17.27 -21.86
N THR A 564 -104.41 -16.87 -20.60
CA THR A 564 -104.29 -17.80 -19.47
C THR A 564 -105.58 -18.60 -19.28
N VAL A 565 -105.55 -19.67 -18.46
CA VAL A 565 -106.79 -20.37 -18.04
C VAL A 565 -107.80 -19.47 -17.34
N SER A 566 -107.35 -18.37 -16.75
CA SER A 566 -108.21 -17.34 -16.14
C SER A 566 -108.78 -16.32 -17.14
N GLY A 567 -108.49 -16.47 -18.44
CA GLY A 567 -109.02 -15.60 -19.50
C GLY A 567 -108.27 -14.28 -19.69
N LYS A 568 -107.12 -14.08 -19.04
CA LYS A 568 -106.29 -12.88 -19.22
C LYS A 568 -105.47 -13.01 -20.50
N ARG A 569 -105.57 -12.03 -21.41
CA ARG A 569 -104.76 -11.99 -22.63
C ARG A 569 -103.28 -11.78 -22.27
N VAL A 570 -102.40 -12.55 -22.90
CA VAL A 570 -100.95 -12.50 -22.72
C VAL A 570 -100.27 -12.35 -24.08
N ALA A 571 -99.13 -11.65 -24.11
CA ALA A 571 -98.41 -11.38 -25.35
C ALA A 571 -97.68 -12.61 -25.89
N ALA A 572 -97.35 -13.58 -25.03
CA ALA A 572 -96.67 -14.83 -25.35
C ALA A 572 -97.18 -15.97 -24.43
N PRO A 573 -96.99 -17.25 -24.78
CA PRO A 573 -97.35 -18.38 -23.93
C PRO A 573 -96.50 -18.39 -22.65
N LEU A 574 -97.13 -18.70 -21.51
CA LEU A 574 -96.48 -18.74 -20.20
C LEU A 574 -96.15 -20.19 -19.78
N LYS A 575 -94.89 -20.47 -19.43
CA LYS A 575 -94.42 -21.80 -18.97
C LYS A 575 -95.08 -22.24 -17.64
N GLY A 576 -95.10 -23.56 -17.40
CA GLY A 576 -95.64 -24.18 -16.18
C GLY A 576 -97.17 -24.15 -16.07
N GLN A 577 -97.88 -23.70 -17.11
CA GLN A 577 -99.35 -23.63 -17.10
C GLN A 577 -99.98 -23.86 -18.48
N VAL A 578 -101.30 -24.05 -18.46
CA VAL A 578 -102.10 -24.15 -19.69
C VAL A 578 -102.33 -22.75 -20.27
N ASN A 579 -101.98 -22.58 -21.54
CA ASN A 579 -102.24 -21.41 -22.36
C ASN A 579 -103.32 -21.72 -23.38
N ILE A 580 -104.18 -20.75 -23.63
CA ILE A 580 -105.35 -20.84 -24.51
C ILE A 580 -105.10 -19.98 -25.75
N PHE A 581 -104.99 -20.61 -26.91
CA PHE A 581 -104.75 -19.96 -28.19
C PHE A 581 -106.08 -19.86 -28.93
N LYS A 582 -106.51 -18.62 -29.21
CA LYS A 582 -107.75 -18.33 -29.96
C LYS A 582 -107.40 -17.93 -31.38
N TYR A 583 -108.01 -18.59 -32.36
CA TYR A 583 -107.79 -18.36 -33.79
C TYR A 583 -108.98 -17.62 -34.42
N SER A 584 -108.78 -17.06 -35.62
CA SER A 584 -109.73 -16.20 -36.33
C SER A 584 -110.97 -16.93 -36.84
N ASP A 585 -110.86 -18.25 -37.02
CA ASP A 585 -111.95 -19.17 -37.33
C ASP A 585 -112.84 -19.50 -36.10
N GLY A 586 -112.50 -18.96 -34.91
CA GLY A 586 -113.18 -19.25 -33.66
C GLY A 586 -112.65 -20.49 -32.93
N THR A 587 -111.69 -21.22 -33.51
CA THR A 587 -111.06 -22.37 -32.87
C THR A 587 -110.26 -21.94 -31.65
N VAL A 588 -110.36 -22.71 -30.56
CA VAL A 588 -109.61 -22.50 -29.33
C VAL A 588 -108.83 -23.76 -28.99
N LYS A 589 -107.50 -23.64 -28.86
CA LYS A 589 -106.64 -24.76 -28.47
C LYS A 589 -105.94 -24.47 -27.14
N LYS A 590 -105.89 -25.48 -26.28
CA LYS A 590 -105.22 -25.42 -24.99
C LYS A 590 -103.88 -26.14 -25.09
N PHE A 591 -102.80 -25.44 -24.78
CA PHE A 591 -101.46 -26.01 -24.74
C PHE A 591 -100.88 -25.84 -23.35
N TYR A 592 -100.52 -26.95 -22.71
CA TYR A 592 -99.69 -26.90 -21.51
C TYR A 592 -98.25 -26.64 -21.94
N MET A 593 -97.71 -25.49 -21.54
CA MET A 593 -96.33 -25.16 -21.82
C MET A 593 -95.51 -25.75 -20.69
N LYS A 594 -94.81 -26.85 -20.98
CA LYS A 594 -93.93 -27.52 -20.02
C LYS A 594 -92.82 -26.59 -19.57
#